data_AF-S4UKE3-F1
#
_entry.id   AF-S4UKE3-F1
#
_cell.length_a   1.000
_cell.length_b   1.000
_cell.length_c   1.000
_cell.angle_alpha   90.00
_cell.angle_beta   90.00
_cell.angle_gamma   90.00
#
_symmetry.space_group_name_H-M   'P 1'
#
loop_
_entity.id
_entity.type
_entity.pdbx_description
1 polymer ?
#
loop_
_entity_poly.entity_id
_entity_poly.type
_entity_poly.pdbx_seq_one_letter_code
_entity_poly.pdbx_strand_id
1 'polypeptide(L)'
;MKSPNPQLALSPIQREILVGGLLGDLAIYRAKATHNARLYVQQGAVHKEYLNHLYSVFQNLCSSEPKWSFSLNKRNNRTYETLRFNSRSLPCFNYYREVFYPDFFRST
;
A
#
# COMPACT_ATOMS: atom_id res chain seq x y z
N MET A 1 0.32 30.22 10.62
CA MET A 1 0.02 29.20 9.60
C MET A 1 1.17 28.21 9.59
N LYS A 2 0.96 26.92 9.87
CA LYS A 2 2.02 25.91 9.72
C LYS A 2 2.23 25.70 8.21
N SER A 3 3.45 25.88 7.74
CA SER A 3 3.84 25.53 6.37
C SER A 3 3.43 24.08 6.06
N PRO A 4 2.90 23.79 4.86
CA PRO A 4 2.57 22.41 4.50
C PRO A 4 3.85 21.59 4.58
N ASN A 5 3.85 20.55 5.42
CA ASN A 5 5.02 19.70 5.60
C ASN A 5 5.29 18.96 4.26
N PRO A 6 6.40 19.22 3.57
CA PRO A 6 6.70 18.62 2.26
C PRO A 6 6.72 17.09 2.30
N GLN A 7 6.93 16.51 3.49
CA GLN A 7 6.97 15.07 3.72
C GLN A 7 5.63 14.34 3.53
N LEU A 8 4.53 15.07 3.30
CA LEU A 8 3.18 14.49 3.19
C LEU A 8 2.68 14.39 1.75
N ALA A 9 3.42 14.86 0.74
CA ALA A 9 3.02 14.80 -0.66
C ALA A 9 3.75 13.70 -1.43
N LEU A 10 3.07 13.06 -2.38
CA LEU A 10 3.70 12.12 -3.31
C LEU A 10 4.49 12.90 -4.36
N SER A 11 5.70 12.44 -4.69
CA SER A 11 6.41 12.93 -5.87
C SER A 11 5.68 12.53 -7.17
N PRO A 12 5.96 13.19 -8.32
CA PRO A 12 5.34 12.82 -9.60
C PRO A 12 5.54 11.34 -9.95
N ILE A 13 6.77 10.82 -9.78
CA ILE A 13 7.09 9.42 -10.06
C ILE A 13 6.36 8.46 -9.09
N GLN A 14 6.29 8.82 -7.80
CA GLN A 14 5.52 8.03 -6.82
C GLN A 14 4.05 7.96 -7.18
N ARG A 15 3.47 9.05 -7.69
CA ARG A 15 2.08 9.09 -8.14
C ARG A 15 1.85 8.20 -9.36
N GLU A 16 2.71 8.27 -10.37
CA GLU A 16 2.57 7.46 -11.59
C GLU A 16 2.68 5.96 -11.28
N ILE A 17 3.70 5.58 -10.50
CA ILE A 17 3.88 4.20 -10.02
C ILE A 17 2.69 3.76 -9.17
N LEU A 18 2.19 4.64 -8.29
CA LEU A 18 1.03 4.33 -7.46
C LEU A 18 -0.21 4.07 -8.32
N VAL A 19 -0.54 4.94 -9.27
CA VAL A 19 -1.72 4.78 -10.13
C VAL A 19 -1.63 3.50 -10.94
N GLY A 20 -0.49 3.23 -11.59
CA GLY A 20 -0.29 1.99 -12.34
C GLY A 20 -0.36 0.75 -11.43
N GLY A 21 0.24 0.83 -10.25
CA GLY A 21 0.21 -0.26 -9.28
C GLY A 21 -1.18 -0.54 -8.71
N LEU A 22 -1.99 0.48 -8.46
CA LEU A 22 -3.37 0.32 -7.96
C LEU A 22 -4.32 -0.27 -9.00
N LEU A 23 -4.00 -0.17 -10.29
CA LEU A 23 -4.73 -0.86 -11.36
C LEU A 23 -4.34 -2.35 -11.45
N GLY A 24 -3.24 -2.76 -10.82
CA GLY A 24 -2.77 -4.13 -10.75
C GLY A 24 -2.84 -4.69 -9.32
N ASP A 25 -1.67 -4.84 -8.69
CA ASP A 25 -1.52 -5.63 -7.48
C ASP A 25 -1.35 -4.81 -6.18
N LEU A 26 -1.32 -3.47 -6.26
CA LEU A 26 -1.23 -2.64 -5.06
C LEU A 26 -2.60 -2.35 -4.50
N ALA A 27 -2.67 -2.11 -3.18
CA ALA A 27 -3.91 -1.77 -2.53
C ALA A 27 -3.77 -0.52 -1.66
N ILE A 28 -4.85 0.27 -1.58
CA ILE A 28 -5.00 1.30 -0.54
C ILE A 28 -5.92 0.78 0.55
N TYR A 29 -5.40 0.73 1.77
CA TYR A 29 -6.15 0.31 2.95
C TYR A 29 -6.55 1.51 3.81
N ARG A 30 -7.77 1.47 4.35
CA ARG A 30 -8.27 2.43 5.35
C ARG A 30 -9.02 1.66 6.43
N ALA A 31 -8.64 1.85 7.70
CA ALA A 31 -9.26 1.11 8.81
C ALA A 31 -10.68 1.61 9.13
N LYS A 32 -10.90 2.92 9.07
CA LYS A 32 -12.18 3.59 9.34
C LYS A 32 -12.32 4.78 8.39
N ALA A 33 -13.54 5.20 8.06
CA ALA A 33 -13.80 6.34 7.18
C ALA A 33 -13.12 7.64 7.67
N THR A 34 -13.01 7.82 8.98
CA THR A 34 -12.37 8.98 9.61
C THR A 34 -10.84 8.93 9.65
N HIS A 35 -10.22 7.80 9.25
CA HIS A 35 -8.76 7.64 9.27
C HIS A 35 -8.15 7.94 7.91
N ASN A 36 -6.90 8.39 7.92
CA ASN A 36 -6.10 8.46 6.69
C ASN A 36 -5.83 7.05 6.13
N ALA A 37 -5.80 6.98 4.81
CA ALA A 37 -5.48 5.77 4.08
C ALA A 37 -3.96 5.50 4.06
N ARG A 38 -3.58 4.26 3.75
CA ARG A 38 -2.19 3.83 3.59
C ARG A 38 -2.02 2.91 2.39
N LEU A 39 -0.86 2.98 1.76
CA LEU A 39 -0.43 2.00 0.77
C LEU A 39 -0.13 0.67 1.47
N TYR A 40 -0.69 -0.41 0.94
CA TYR A 40 -0.45 -1.78 1.36
C TYR A 40 0.03 -2.58 0.16
N VAL A 41 1.22 -3.16 0.28
CA VAL A 41 1.85 -3.97 -0.76
C VAL A 41 2.19 -5.33 -0.17
N GLN A 42 1.72 -6.39 -0.82
CA GLN A 42 2.06 -7.76 -0.47
C GLN A 42 2.22 -8.57 -1.76
N GLN A 43 3.31 -9.32 -1.84
CA GLN A 43 3.64 -10.15 -2.98
C GLN A 43 4.17 -11.50 -2.53
N GLY A 44 4.08 -12.51 -3.38
CA GLY A 44 4.78 -13.78 -3.17
C GLY A 44 6.30 -13.59 -3.18
N ALA A 45 7.02 -14.45 -2.47
CA ALA A 45 8.49 -14.41 -2.38
C ALA A 45 9.21 -14.38 -3.75
N VAL A 46 8.60 -15.00 -4.76
CA VAL A 46 9.05 -15.02 -6.16
C VAL A 46 9.17 -13.63 -6.79
N HIS A 47 8.48 -12.62 -6.24
CA HIS A 47 8.51 -11.23 -6.73
C HIS A 47 9.24 -10.28 -5.76
N LYS A 48 10.19 -10.80 -4.97
CA LYS A 48 10.91 -10.01 -3.95
C LYS A 48 11.64 -8.80 -4.54
N GLU A 49 12.22 -8.92 -5.74
CA GLU A 49 12.94 -7.84 -6.41
C GLU A 49 12.00 -6.69 -6.76
N TYR A 50 10.82 -7.01 -7.29
CA TYR A 50 9.79 -6.03 -7.60
C TYR A 50 9.29 -5.34 -6.34
N LEU A 51 9.04 -6.08 -5.26
CA LEU A 51 8.62 -5.50 -4.00
C LEU A 51 9.69 -4.59 -3.39
N ASN A 52 10.97 -4.97 -3.46
CA ASN A 52 12.08 -4.15 -2.99
C ASN A 52 12.24 -2.87 -3.82
N HIS A 53 11.99 -2.93 -5.14
CA HIS A 53 11.92 -1.74 -5.99
C HIS A 53 10.78 -0.81 -5.56
N LEU A 54 9.57 -1.34 -5.35
CA LEU A 54 8.45 -0.53 -4.85
C LEU A 54 8.78 0.07 -3.47
N TYR A 55 9.41 -0.69 -2.58
CA TYR A 55 9.82 -0.19 -1.29
C TYR A 55 10.84 0.95 -1.42
N SER A 56 11.85 0.83 -2.30
CA SER A 56 12.85 1.90 -2.47
C SER A 56 12.22 3.21 -2.97
N VAL A 57 11.15 3.12 -3.76
CA VAL A 57 10.35 4.26 -4.23
C VAL A 57 9.52 4.88 -3.09
N PHE A 58 8.92 4.08 -2.22
CA PHE A 58 7.97 4.55 -1.19
C PHE A 58 8.53 4.58 0.26
N GLN A 59 9.81 4.25 0.47
CA GLN A 59 10.41 4.09 1.80
C GLN A 59 10.28 5.33 2.69
N ASN A 60 10.31 6.53 2.10
CA ASN A 60 10.16 7.79 2.83
C ASN A 60 8.76 7.97 3.46
N LEU A 61 7.78 7.17 3.03
CA LEU A 61 6.41 7.15 3.56
C LEU A 61 6.16 5.96 4.49
N CYS A 62 7.15 5.08 4.66
CA CYS A 62 7.07 3.87 5.48
C CYS A 62 7.72 4.10 6.86
N SER A 63 7.32 3.30 7.85
CA SER A 63 7.94 3.29 9.19
C SER A 63 8.78 2.05 9.46
N SER A 64 8.73 1.06 8.58
CA SER A 64 9.48 -0.18 8.71
C SER A 64 9.78 -0.77 7.35
N GLU A 65 10.86 -1.54 7.30
CA GLU A 65 11.24 -2.35 6.15
C GLU A 65 10.20 -3.45 5.83
N PRO A 66 10.26 -4.03 4.61
CA PRO A 66 9.45 -5.18 4.24
C PRO A 66 9.59 -6.36 5.22
N LYS A 67 8.47 -7.01 5.51
CA LYS A 67 8.38 -8.11 6.46
C LYS A 67 7.97 -9.39 5.76
N TRP A 68 8.67 -10.48 6.07
CA TRP A 68 8.30 -11.82 5.65
C TRP A 68 7.07 -12.33 6.42
N SER A 69 6.23 -13.08 5.75
CA SER A 69 5.11 -13.80 6.35
C SER A 69 4.97 -15.17 5.70
N PHE A 70 4.83 -16.18 6.55
CA PHE A 70 4.68 -17.57 6.19
C PHE A 70 3.25 -17.99 6.48
N SER A 71 2.56 -18.53 5.47
CA SER A 71 1.18 -18.98 5.60
C SER A 71 1.06 -20.44 5.16
N LEU A 72 0.65 -21.31 6.08
CA LEU A 72 0.35 -22.71 5.76
C LEU A 72 -1.03 -22.82 5.13
N ASN A 73 -1.10 -23.28 3.89
CA ASN A 73 -2.35 -23.62 3.26
C ASN A 73 -2.79 -25.02 3.73
N LYS A 74 -3.78 -25.04 4.63
CA LYS A 74 -4.31 -26.27 5.24
C LYS A 74 -4.88 -27.28 4.23
N ARG A 75 -5.26 -26.84 3.02
CA ARG A 75 -5.88 -27.73 2.00
C ARG A 75 -4.87 -28.61 1.29
N ASN A 76 -3.65 -28.11 1.05
CA ASN A 76 -2.60 -28.81 0.31
C ASN A 76 -1.31 -28.98 1.10
N ASN A 77 -1.31 -28.59 2.38
CA ASN A 77 -0.18 -28.62 3.30
C ASN A 77 1.08 -27.91 2.77
N ARG A 78 0.91 -26.89 1.92
CA ARG A 78 2.01 -26.08 1.37
C ARG A 78 2.15 -24.79 2.16
N THR A 79 3.37 -24.44 2.50
CA THR A 79 3.71 -23.14 3.08
C THR A 79 3.99 -22.15 1.97
N TYR A 80 3.34 -21.00 2.02
CA TYR A 80 3.57 -19.88 1.11
C TYR A 80 4.33 -18.79 1.83
N GLU A 81 5.38 -18.32 1.18
CA GLU A 81 6.19 -17.20 1.63
C GLU A 81 5.74 -15.94 0.91
N THR A 82 5.46 -14.91 1.69
CA THR A 82 5.08 -13.60 1.19
C THR A 82 5.94 -12.53 1.83
N LEU A 83 6.17 -11.47 1.07
CA LEU A 83 6.85 -10.27 1.53
C LEU A 83 5.84 -9.13 1.47
N ARG A 84 5.84 -8.27 2.50
CA ARG A 84 4.89 -7.14 2.57
C ARG A 84 5.51 -5.90 3.18
N PHE A 85 5.09 -4.73 2.73
CA PHE A 85 5.32 -3.47 3.44
C PHE A 85 4.05 -2.62 3.45
N ASN A 86 4.03 -1.62 4.31
CA ASN A 86 2.98 -0.62 4.30
C ASN A 86 3.53 0.76 4.59
N SER A 87 2.92 1.76 3.97
CA SER A 87 3.16 3.14 4.36
C SER A 87 2.48 3.44 5.69
N ARG A 88 2.87 4.57 6.28
CA ARG A 88 2.08 5.25 7.30
C ARG A 88 0.70 5.62 6.71
N SER A 89 -0.28 5.81 7.60
CA SER A 89 -1.58 6.40 7.23
C SER A 89 -1.40 7.89 6.99
N LEU A 90 -1.43 8.31 5.73
CA LEU A 90 -1.10 9.67 5.31
C LEU A 90 -2.22 10.27 4.43
N PRO A 91 -2.51 11.58 4.55
CA PRO A 91 -3.55 12.24 3.77
C PRO A 91 -3.39 12.11 2.24
N CYS A 92 -2.15 12.00 1.74
CA CYS A 92 -1.89 11.88 0.31
C CYS A 92 -2.47 10.62 -0.35
N PHE A 93 -2.78 9.58 0.42
CA PHE A 93 -3.42 8.37 -0.10
C PHE A 93 -4.95 8.46 -0.13
N ASN A 94 -5.56 9.45 0.53
CA ASN A 94 -7.02 9.54 0.66
C ASN A 94 -7.69 9.73 -0.71
N TYR A 95 -7.15 10.61 -1.57
CA TYR A 95 -7.67 10.81 -2.91
C TYR A 95 -7.74 9.50 -3.70
N TYR A 96 -6.65 8.73 -3.75
CA TYR A 96 -6.61 7.45 -4.46
C TYR A 96 -7.56 6.42 -3.83
N ARG A 97 -7.72 6.45 -2.51
CA ARG A 97 -8.67 5.55 -1.83
C ARG A 97 -10.11 5.82 -2.26
N GLU A 98 -10.51 7.09 -2.46
CA GLU A 98 -11.86 7.41 -2.93
C GLU A 98 -12.06 7.07 -4.40
N VAL A 99 -11.05 7.33 -5.23
CA VAL A 99 -11.12 7.06 -6.68
C VAL A 99 -11.20 5.56 -6.98
N PHE A 100 -10.37 4.74 -6.32
CA PHE A 100 -10.24 3.31 -6.62
C PHE A 100 -11.19 2.41 -5.81
N TYR A 101 -11.68 2.88 -4.67
CA TYR A 101 -12.59 2.11 -3.81
C TYR A 101 -13.81 2.94 -3.37
N PRO A 102 -14.58 3.48 -4.34
CA PRO A 102 -15.79 4.22 -4.04
C PRO A 102 -16.82 3.36 -3.31
N ASP A 103 -17.54 3.96 -2.36
CA ASP A 103 -18.59 3.31 -1.56
C ASP A 103 -19.86 3.08 -2.40
N PHE A 104 -19.79 2.28 -3.47
CA PHE A 104 -20.93 2.06 -4.37
C PHE A 104 -22.04 1.14 -3.81
N PHE A 105 -21.84 0.47 -2.67
CA PHE A 105 -22.78 -0.54 -2.15
C PHE A 105 -23.20 -0.36 -0.69
N ARG A 106 -23.13 0.86 -0.15
CA ARG A 106 -23.83 1.19 1.10
C ARG A 106 -25.17 1.83 0.76
N SER A 107 -26.10 1.03 0.24
CA SER A 107 -27.52 1.35 0.35
C SER A 107 -27.85 1.47 1.83
N THR A 108 -28.51 2.58 2.16
CA THR A 108 -29.22 2.87 3.41
C THR A 108 -29.94 1.68 4.00
#